data_AF-A0A1I3C2M0-F1
#
_entry.id   AF-A0A1I3C2M0-F1
#
_cell.length_a   1.000
_cell.length_b   1.000
_cell.length_c   1.000
_cell.angle_alpha   90.00
_cell.angle_beta   90.00
_cell.angle_gamma   90.00
#
_symmetry.space_group_name_H-M   'P 1'
#
loop_
_entity.id
_entity.type
_entity.pdbx_description
1 polymer ?
#
loop_
_entity_poly.entity_id
_entity_poly.type
_entity_poly.pdbx_seq_one_letter_code
_entity_poly.pdbx_strand_id
1 'polypeptide(L)'
;MADLTSLDGVAGAELSVEQIQGILTQIDLDLLNLVRDGKLSALKYGVGGPAGQTTDRAANLQALLAARDAYQQLLNSRPGWSMSQADMR
;
A
#
# COMPACT_ATOMS: atom_id res chain seq x y z
N MET A 1 24.09 -21.66 -4.60
CA MET A 1 23.68 -20.73 -3.53
C MET A 1 24.29 -19.39 -3.88
N ALA A 2 23.50 -18.43 -4.35
CA ALA A 2 24.01 -17.12 -4.72
C ALA A 2 24.24 -16.30 -3.45
N ASP A 3 25.46 -15.82 -3.30
CA ASP A 3 25.93 -15.01 -2.20
C ASP A 3 25.32 -13.59 -2.33
N LEU A 4 24.35 -13.26 -1.48
CA LEU A 4 23.68 -11.96 -1.43
C LEU A 4 24.45 -11.02 -0.50
N THR A 5 25.75 -10.84 -0.73
CA THR A 5 26.67 -10.21 0.24
C THR A 5 26.69 -8.69 0.25
N SER A 6 25.82 -8.00 -0.50
CA SER A 6 25.67 -6.55 -0.32
C SER A 6 24.37 -6.01 -0.94
N LEU A 7 23.61 -5.26 -0.13
CA LEU A 7 22.45 -4.46 -0.53
C LEU A 7 22.86 -3.04 -0.98
N ASP A 8 24.17 -2.74 -1.06
CA ASP A 8 24.71 -1.39 -1.32
C ASP A 8 24.42 -0.89 -2.76
N GLY A 9 23.76 -1.70 -3.59
CA GLY A 9 23.33 -1.35 -4.94
C GLY A 9 21.81 -1.29 -5.15
N VAL A 10 20.98 -1.55 -4.13
CA VAL A 10 19.52 -1.52 -4.27
C VAL A 10 19.00 -0.11 -4.00
N ALA A 11 19.52 0.88 -4.75
CA ALA A 11 18.90 2.19 -4.83
C ALA A 11 17.87 2.14 -5.97
N GLY A 12 16.67 1.67 -5.66
CA GLY A 12 15.53 1.91 -6.54
C GLY A 12 15.33 3.42 -6.73
N ALA A 13 14.91 3.85 -7.91
CA ALA A 13 14.56 5.25 -8.13
C ALA A 13 13.50 5.68 -7.11
N GLU A 14 13.67 6.86 -6.50
CA GLU A 14 12.64 7.41 -5.63
C GLU A 14 11.32 7.53 -6.39
N LEU A 15 10.22 7.21 -5.72
CA LEU A 15 8.89 7.28 -6.32
C LEU A 15 8.56 8.74 -6.68
N SER A 16 7.98 8.97 -7.85
CA SER A 16 7.43 10.28 -8.20
C SER A 16 6.17 10.58 -7.36
N VAL A 17 5.71 11.83 -7.37
CA VAL A 17 4.49 12.22 -6.64
C VAL A 17 3.28 11.48 -7.21
N GLU A 18 3.20 11.39 -8.54
CA GLU A 18 2.14 10.71 -9.28
C GLU A 18 2.11 9.21 -8.94
N GLN A 19 3.29 8.60 -8.79
CA GLN A 19 3.40 7.20 -8.37
C GLN A 19 2.90 6.99 -6.94
N ILE A 20 3.25 7.89 -6.01
CA ILE A 20 2.75 7.81 -4.63
C ILE A 20 1.22 7.99 -4.58
N GLN A 21 0.67 8.94 -5.34
CA GLN A 21 -0.77 9.14 -5.45
C GLN A 21 -1.50 7.94 -6.07
N GLY A 22 -0.89 7.33 -7.09
CA GLY A 22 -1.39 6.10 -7.70
C GLY A 22 -1.44 4.94 -6.71
N ILE A 23 -0.38 4.78 -5.90
CA ILE A 23 -0.31 3.77 -4.84
C ILE A 23 -1.41 4.02 -3.78
N LEU A 24 -1.58 5.26 -3.32
CA LEU A 24 -2.63 5.61 -2.36
C LEU A 24 -4.03 5.29 -2.91
N THR A 25 -4.28 5.64 -4.17
CA THR A 25 -5.55 5.34 -4.83
C THR A 25 -5.82 3.83 -4.91
N GLN A 26 -4.79 3.05 -5.25
CA GLN A 26 -4.91 1.60 -5.31
C GLN A 26 -5.21 0.99 -3.93
N ILE A 27 -4.51 1.45 -2.87
CA ILE A 27 -4.77 0.99 -1.50
C ILE A 27 -6.21 1.33 -1.09
N ASP A 28 -6.68 2.55 -1.38
CA ASP A 28 -8.05 2.95 -1.05
C ASP A 28 -9.11 2.10 -1.77
N LEU A 29 -8.87 1.75 -3.04
CA LEU A 29 -9.72 0.82 -3.79
C LEU A 29 -9.72 -0.59 -3.17
N ASP A 30 -8.56 -1.09 -2.76
CA ASP A 30 -8.45 -2.41 -2.14
C ASP A 30 -9.12 -2.47 -0.77
N LEU A 31 -8.99 -1.42 0.04
CA LEU A 31 -9.72 -1.26 1.30
C LEU A 31 -11.24 -1.23 1.04
N LEU A 32 -11.69 -0.46 0.06
CA LEU A 32 -13.11 -0.38 -0.28
C LEU A 32 -13.66 -1.74 -0.75
N ASN A 33 -12.89 -2.49 -1.53
CA ASN A 33 -13.26 -3.84 -1.96
C ASN A 33 -13.34 -4.81 -0.77
N LEU A 34 -12.40 -4.73 0.18
CA LEU A 34 -12.44 -5.55 1.40
C LEU A 34 -13.67 -5.26 2.25
N VAL A 35 -14.03 -4.00 2.41
CA VAL A 35 -15.22 -3.56 3.15
C VAL A 35 -16.50 -3.99 2.43
N ARG A 36 -16.62 -3.67 1.13
CA ARG A 36 -17.83 -3.92 0.33
C ARG A 36 -18.16 -5.40 0.22
N ASP A 37 -17.15 -6.23 -0.02
CA ASP A 37 -17.37 -7.65 -0.24
C ASP A 37 -17.66 -8.43 1.07
N GLY A 38 -17.83 -7.73 2.21
CA GLY A 38 -18.02 -8.35 3.53
C GLY A 38 -16.83 -9.21 3.96
N LYS A 39 -15.71 -9.11 3.23
CA LYS A 39 -14.50 -9.92 3.34
C LYS A 39 -13.76 -9.76 4.66
N LEU A 40 -14.08 -8.70 5.40
CA LEU A 40 -13.60 -8.41 6.74
C LEU A 40 -14.32 -9.20 7.84
N SER A 41 -15.57 -9.63 7.62
CA SER A 41 -16.35 -10.38 8.62
C SER A 41 -15.83 -11.82 8.82
N ALA A 42 -15.16 -12.37 7.82
CA ALA A 42 -14.49 -13.66 7.90
C ALA A 42 -12.97 -13.42 8.13
N LEU A 43 -12.61 -13.15 9.38
CA LEU A 43 -11.23 -12.83 9.79
C LEU A 43 -10.25 -14.00 9.58
N LYS A 44 -10.76 -15.23 9.52
CA LYS A 44 -9.99 -16.44 9.21
C LYS A 44 -10.86 -17.37 8.38
N TYR A 45 -10.43 -17.64 7.16
CA TYR A 45 -11.00 -18.73 6.39
C TYR A 45 -9.89 -19.49 5.70
N GLY A 46 -9.98 -20.82 5.80
CA GLY A 46 -9.10 -21.70 5.04
C GLY A 46 -9.39 -21.50 3.57
N VAL A 47 -8.41 -20.98 2.83
CA VAL A 47 -8.47 -21.04 1.37
C VAL A 47 -8.18 -22.49 1.00
N GLY A 48 -9.18 -23.19 0.47
CA GLY A 48 -9.04 -24.58 0.04
C GLY A 48 -8.09 -24.68 -1.15
N GLY A 49 -6.82 -24.97 -0.88
CA GLY A 49 -5.77 -25.25 -1.85
C GLY A 49 -4.74 -26.21 -1.25
N PRO A 50 -3.86 -26.83 -2.07
CA PRO A 50 -2.99 -27.95 -1.66
C PRO A 50 -1.91 -27.60 -0.61
N ALA A 51 -1.89 -26.38 -0.09
CA ALA A 51 -1.21 -26.01 1.14
C ALA A 51 -2.14 -25.06 1.88
N GLY A 52 -2.61 -25.45 3.07
CA GLY A 52 -3.54 -24.68 3.90
C GLY A 52 -2.99 -23.33 4.35
N GLN A 53 -2.80 -22.40 3.42
CA GLN A 53 -2.49 -21.01 3.69
C GLN A 53 -3.73 -20.37 4.29
N THR A 54 -3.76 -20.32 5.62
CA THR A 54 -4.62 -19.40 6.35
C THR A 54 -4.12 -18.00 6.04
N THR A 55 -4.77 -17.31 5.09
CA THR A 55 -4.48 -15.91 4.85
C THR A 55 -5.11 -15.10 5.97
N ASP A 56 -4.30 -14.53 6.86
CA ASP A 56 -4.78 -13.64 7.92
C ASP A 56 -5.18 -12.30 7.31
N ARG A 57 -6.49 -12.11 7.16
CA ARG A 57 -7.04 -10.90 6.55
C ARG A 57 -6.98 -9.70 7.45
N ALA A 58 -6.98 -9.90 8.76
CA ALA A 58 -6.77 -8.82 9.71
C ALA A 58 -5.33 -8.31 9.57
N ALA A 59 -4.36 -9.21 9.46
CA ALA A 59 -2.97 -8.84 9.20
C ALA A 59 -2.81 -8.12 7.84
N ASN A 60 -3.47 -8.60 6.78
CA ASN A 60 -3.44 -7.91 5.48
C ASN A 60 -4.09 -6.53 5.52
N LEU A 61 -5.23 -6.37 6.21
CA LEU A 61 -5.87 -5.08 6.40
C LEU A 61 -4.94 -4.12 7.16
N GLN A 62 -4.33 -4.58 8.25
CA GLN A 62 -3.38 -3.79 9.02
C GLN A 62 -2.17 -3.38 8.17
N ALA A 63 -1.64 -4.28 7.33
CA ALA A 63 -0.57 -3.97 6.41
C ALA A 63 -0.98 -2.90 5.38
N LEU A 64 -2.20 -2.98 4.82
CA LEU A 64 -2.72 -1.96 3.90
C LEU A 64 -2.90 -0.60 4.58
N LEU A 65 -3.45 -0.58 5.80
CA LEU A 65 -3.61 0.66 6.57
C LEU A 65 -2.27 1.29 6.93
N ALA A 66 -1.29 0.48 7.36
CA ALA A 66 0.06 0.95 7.65
C ALA A 66 0.78 1.46 6.39
N ALA A 67 0.63 0.78 5.25
CA ALA A 67 1.19 1.23 3.98
C ALA A 67 0.56 2.57 3.55
N ARG A 68 -0.77 2.71 3.68
CA ARG A 68 -1.47 3.96 3.39
C ARG A 68 -0.91 5.12 4.20
N ASP A 69 -0.74 4.93 5.51
CA ASP A 69 -0.21 5.95 6.40
C ASP A 69 1.23 6.32 6.02
N ALA A 70 2.09 5.33 5.77
CA ALA A 70 3.48 5.56 5.35
C ALA A 70 3.57 6.38 4.05
N TYR A 71 2.79 6.03 3.03
CA TYR A 71 2.77 6.77 1.76
C TYR A 71 2.15 8.16 1.90
N GLN A 72 1.14 8.32 2.76
CA GLN A 72 0.56 9.63 3.04
C GLN A 72 1.56 10.54 3.76
N GLN A 73 2.32 10.01 4.73
CA GLN A 73 3.38 10.74 5.40
C GLN A 73 4.50 11.12 4.43
N LEU A 74 4.91 10.19 3.55
CA LEU A 74 5.89 10.46 2.51
C LEU A 74 5.41 11.58 1.58
N LEU A 75 4.15 11.54 1.15
CA LEU A 75 3.56 12.60 0.31
C LEU A 75 3.54 13.95 1.04
N ASN A 76 3.15 13.97 2.32
CA ASN A 76 3.07 15.18 3.14
C ASN A 76 4.45 15.77 3.47
N SER A 77 5.48 14.92 3.55
CA SER A 77 6.87 15.33 3.80
C SER A 77 7.53 16.01 2.59
N ARG A 78 6.91 15.92 1.40
CA ARG A 78 7.42 16.60 0.20
C ARG A 78 7.10 18.09 0.29
N PRO A 79 8.11 18.97 0.17
CA PRO A 79 7.89 20.41 0.29
C PRO A 79 6.97 20.91 -0.84
N GLY A 80 5.77 21.36 -0.44
CA GLY A 80 4.98 22.37 -1.13
C GLY A 80 4.52 22.06 -2.55
N TRP A 81 3.42 21.31 -2.69
CA TRP A 81 2.48 21.51 -3.82
C TRP A 81 1.06 21.81 -3.33
N SER A 82 0.95 22.40 -2.15
CA SER A 82 -0.22 23.17 -1.74
C SER A 82 -0.17 24.55 -2.41
N MET A 83 -0.29 24.61 -3.74
CA MET A 83 -0.59 25.83 -4.54
C MET A 83 -0.45 25.51 -6.03
N SER A 84 -1.41 24.78 -6.62
CA SER A 84 -1.62 24.80 -8.08
C SER A 84 -3.10 24.64 -8.47
N GLN A 85 -4.02 24.96 -7.56
CA GLN A 85 -5.45 25.11 -7.86
C GLN A 85 -6.01 26.51 -7.55
N ALA A 86 -5.15 27.48 -7.24
CA ALA A 86 -5.57 28.85 -6.92
C ALA A 86 -5.14 29.88 -7.99
N ASP A 87 -4.88 29.45 -9.22
CA ASP A 87 -4.60 30.36 -10.34
C ASP A 87 -5.30 29.87 -11.62
N MET A 88 -6.63 29.90 -11.58
CA MET A 88 -7.47 30.06 -12.77
C MET A 88 -8.59 31.03 -12.40
N ARG A 89 -8.27 32.32 -12.51
CA ARG A 89 -9.25 33.39 -12.69
C ARG A 89 -9.35 33.73 -14.17
#